data_AF-A0A3M0IZT5-F1
#
_entry.id   AF-A0A3M0IZT5-F1
#
_cell.length_a   1.000
_cell.length_b   1.000
_cell.length_c   1.000
_cell.angle_alpha   90.00
_cell.angle_beta   90.00
_cell.angle_gamma   90.00
#
_symmetry.space_group_name_H-M   'P 1'
#
loop_
_entity.id
_entity.type
_entity.pdbx_description
1 polymer ?
#
loop_
_entity_poly.entity_id
_entity_poly.type
_entity_poly.pdbx_seq_one_letter_code
_entity_poly.pdbx_strand_id
1 'polypeptide(L)'
;MSKRQAHRFDPELPFKFIIMGKLPHLHGMIFQWRNIPKKDREGNDPLSIIEWVFLSHQWSKRMTRPQELVAELIRKARFRIRELAGCDFECIHIPIGLRLGQISKAMLEHLLQENEALQFALDSFTGQISIHRPAHKIFNSEVKFVLSLKEVRSRRPLKALTVFTDASGRSHKSVLTWKDPQTQQWEADIAEVEGSPQVAELAAVVRAFERFPEPFNLVTDSAYVAGVVSRADQAILQEVSNIALYDLLSKLVRLVSHREQPYFVMHTRSHTDLPGFTAEGNRKADALAAPAEMAPLPNIFMQAKLSHQLFHQNAPGLVRCFHLTREQARAIVATCPSCSQQAVPTLHAGVNPRGLRSCEVWQTDVTHFPQFGRQKYIHVSVDTFSGAMFASAHTGEKAGDAIKHLIHAFSFMGIPRELKTDNGPAYKSRELRSFLQQWGVEHKTGIPHSPTGQAMVERTHGTIKRVLHQQQRVLKTELPSVRLARALFTINFLNCSYEGLNPPIV
;
A
#
# COMPACT_ATOMS: atom_id res chain seq x y z
N MET A 1 10.71 52.03 -43.27
CA MET A 1 10.12 51.67 -41.96
C MET A 1 9.40 50.33 -42.08
N SER A 2 10.18 49.25 -42.21
CA SER A 2 9.68 47.93 -42.63
C SER A 2 9.26 47.07 -41.44
N LYS A 3 8.00 46.61 -41.46
CA LYS A 3 7.40 45.48 -40.73
C LYS A 3 8.09 45.07 -39.42
N ARG A 4 7.79 45.76 -38.32
CA ARG A 4 7.94 45.15 -36.98
C ARG A 4 6.90 44.04 -36.88
N GLN A 5 7.36 42.79 -36.92
CA GLN A 5 6.54 41.59 -36.69
C GLN A 5 5.89 41.72 -35.31
N ALA A 6 4.59 41.99 -35.26
CA ALA A 6 3.82 42.06 -34.01
C ALA A 6 3.59 40.66 -33.40
N HIS A 7 3.80 39.61 -34.20
CA HIS A 7 3.64 38.22 -33.79
C HIS A 7 5.00 37.53 -33.71
N ARG A 8 5.25 36.83 -32.59
CA ARG A 8 6.43 35.98 -32.33
C ARG A 8 6.51 34.74 -33.25
N PHE A 9 5.48 34.52 -34.06
CA PHE A 9 5.27 33.38 -34.92
C PHE A 9 4.46 33.81 -36.16
N ASP A 10 4.46 32.98 -37.20
CA ASP A 10 3.75 33.19 -38.45
C ASP A 10 2.33 32.59 -38.37
N PRO A 11 1.22 33.36 -38.46
CA PRO A 11 -0.13 32.84 -38.28
C PRO A 11 -0.54 31.81 -39.34
N GLU A 12 0.08 31.82 -40.52
CA GLU A 12 -0.27 30.92 -41.62
C GLU A 12 0.45 29.57 -41.53
N LEU A 13 1.43 29.44 -40.63
CA LEU A 13 2.22 28.23 -40.49
C LEU A 13 1.78 27.38 -39.29
N PRO A 14 1.63 26.06 -39.47
CA PRO A 14 1.33 25.16 -38.37
C PRO A 14 2.50 25.05 -37.39
N PHE A 15 2.18 24.77 -36.13
CA PHE A 15 3.17 24.48 -35.09
C PHE A 15 3.54 23.00 -35.08
N LYS A 16 4.83 22.74 -34.91
CA LYS A 16 5.42 21.41 -34.76
C LYS A 16 6.22 21.34 -33.47
N PHE A 17 6.31 20.15 -32.91
CA PHE A 17 7.06 19.90 -31.68
C PHE A 17 8.06 18.76 -31.87
N ILE A 18 9.26 18.89 -31.34
CA ILE A 18 10.27 17.83 -31.37
C ILE A 18 10.94 17.64 -30.01
N ILE A 19 11.17 16.39 -29.63
CA ILE A 19 11.88 16.00 -28.41
C ILE A 19 13.35 15.74 -28.71
N MET A 20 14.22 16.30 -27.90
CA MET A 20 15.67 16.32 -28.08
C MET A 20 16.41 16.19 -26.73
N GLY A 21 17.74 16.14 -26.80
CA GLY A 21 18.64 16.09 -25.64
C GLY A 21 19.24 14.73 -25.37
N LYS A 22 19.58 14.46 -24.10
CA LYS A 22 20.13 13.19 -23.62
C LYS A 22 19.50 12.89 -22.27
N LEU A 23 19.20 11.63 -21.99
CA LEU A 23 18.75 11.23 -20.65
C LEU A 23 19.82 11.59 -19.61
N PRO A 24 19.46 12.21 -18.47
CA PRO A 24 18.10 12.52 -18.02
C PRO A 24 17.54 13.89 -18.45
N HIS A 25 18.37 14.75 -19.07
CA HIS A 25 18.03 16.11 -19.48
C HIS A 25 17.39 16.18 -20.87
N LEU A 26 16.19 15.62 -20.99
CA LEU A 26 15.38 15.82 -22.19
C LEU A 26 14.77 17.21 -22.22
N HIS A 27 14.67 17.77 -23.43
CA HIS A 27 14.00 19.03 -23.69
C HIS A 27 13.25 18.95 -25.01
N GLY A 28 12.25 19.81 -25.17
CA GLY A 28 11.45 19.92 -26.37
C GLY A 28 11.65 21.27 -27.05
N MET A 29 11.34 21.34 -28.34
CA MET A 29 11.32 22.59 -29.09
C MET A 29 10.04 22.72 -29.89
N ILE A 30 9.34 23.83 -29.70
CA ILE A 30 8.19 24.25 -30.50
C ILE A 30 8.72 25.10 -31.64
N PHE A 31 8.36 24.75 -32.87
CA PHE A 31 8.85 25.42 -34.07
C PHE A 31 7.80 25.48 -35.18
N GLN A 32 7.99 26.39 -36.11
CA GLN A 32 7.29 26.44 -37.39
C GLN A 32 8.28 26.14 -38.52
N TRP A 33 7.79 25.55 -39.60
CA TRP A 33 8.61 25.14 -40.73
C TRP A 33 8.10 25.78 -42.02
N ARG A 34 8.93 26.62 -42.64
CA ARG A 34 8.64 27.25 -43.93
C ARG A 34 9.03 26.34 -45.08
N ASN A 35 8.14 26.22 -46.06
CA ASN A 35 8.45 25.54 -47.32
C ASN A 35 9.27 26.49 -48.22
N ILE A 36 10.57 26.55 -47.99
CA ILE A 36 11.49 27.36 -48.80
C ILE A 36 11.87 26.58 -50.07
N PRO A 37 11.67 27.14 -51.28
CA PRO A 37 12.17 26.54 -52.52
C PRO A 37 13.70 26.43 -52.48
N LYS A 38 14.28 25.32 -52.97
CA LYS A 38 15.74 25.07 -52.99
C LYS A 38 16.62 26.16 -53.68
N LYS A 39 16.02 27.22 -54.24
CA LYS A 39 16.68 28.29 -55.00
C LYS A 39 16.74 29.65 -54.29
N ASP A 40 16.37 29.77 -53.02
CA ASP A 40 16.52 31.04 -52.30
C ASP A 40 18.00 31.35 -52.03
N ARG A 41 18.53 32.30 -52.80
CA ARG A 41 19.89 32.85 -52.69
C ARG A 41 20.09 33.73 -51.45
N GLU A 42 19.05 33.96 -50.65
CA GLU A 42 19.05 34.86 -49.49
C GLU A 42 19.45 34.20 -48.17
N GLY A 43 19.66 32.87 -48.13
CA GLY A 43 20.14 32.20 -46.92
C GLY A 43 19.14 32.12 -45.76
N ASN A 44 17.84 32.28 -46.04
CA ASN A 44 16.78 32.17 -45.04
C ASN A 44 16.65 30.71 -44.52
N ASP A 45 16.71 30.53 -43.21
CA ASP A 45 16.52 29.24 -42.55
C ASP A 45 15.03 28.84 -42.58
N PRO A 46 14.66 27.64 -43.09
CA PRO A 46 13.27 27.17 -43.06
C PRO A 46 12.73 26.97 -41.64
N LEU A 47 13.59 26.89 -40.63
CA LEU A 47 13.22 26.69 -39.24
C LEU A 47 12.98 28.01 -38.52
N SER A 48 11.78 28.20 -37.98
CA SER A 48 11.47 29.28 -37.03
C SER A 48 11.24 28.69 -35.64
N ILE A 49 12.17 28.94 -34.72
CA ILE A 49 12.09 28.48 -33.33
C ILE A 49 11.15 29.40 -32.55
N ILE A 50 10.13 28.84 -31.92
CA ILE A 50 9.14 29.62 -31.15
C ILE A 50 9.48 29.60 -29.67
N GLU A 51 9.60 28.41 -29.08
CA GLU A 51 9.86 28.26 -27.65
C GLU A 51 10.54 26.92 -27.34
N TRP A 52 11.40 26.91 -26.33
CA TRP A 52 12.00 25.70 -25.77
C TRP A 52 11.19 25.24 -24.55
N VAL A 53 10.92 23.94 -24.47
CA VAL A 53 10.13 23.32 -23.41
C VAL A 53 11.05 22.44 -22.56
N PHE A 54 11.08 22.67 -21.25
CA PHE A 54 11.97 21.96 -20.33
C PHE A 54 11.19 21.13 -19.29
N LEU A 55 11.80 20.03 -18.88
CA LEU A 55 11.35 19.25 -17.74
C LEU A 55 11.56 20.01 -16.43
N SER A 56 10.78 19.66 -15.40
CA SER A 56 10.97 20.23 -14.07
C SER A 56 12.30 19.77 -13.50
N HIS A 57 12.98 20.63 -12.75
CA HIS A 57 14.16 20.22 -11.99
C HIS A 57 13.79 19.30 -10.81
N GLN A 58 12.58 19.44 -10.28
CA GLN A 58 12.05 18.58 -9.23
C GLN A 58 11.26 17.42 -9.85
N TRP A 59 11.76 16.20 -9.65
CA TRP A 59 11.09 14.99 -10.13
C TRP A 59 10.12 14.46 -9.09
N SER A 60 8.95 14.04 -9.56
CA SER A 60 7.88 13.49 -8.72
C SER A 60 8.09 12.02 -8.35
N LYS A 61 8.93 11.29 -9.11
CA LYS A 61 9.21 9.87 -8.92
C LYS A 61 10.70 9.64 -8.72
N ARG A 62 11.06 8.75 -7.79
CA ARG A 62 12.45 8.32 -7.56
C ARG A 62 13.03 7.51 -8.74
N MET A 63 12.16 6.81 -9.46
CA MET A 63 12.53 6.00 -10.62
C MET A 63 11.57 6.28 -11.76
N THR A 64 12.09 6.94 -12.79
CA THR A 64 11.31 7.47 -13.92
C THR A 64 11.75 6.82 -15.21
N ARG A 65 10.81 6.33 -16.01
CA ARG A 65 11.13 5.74 -17.31
C ARG A 65 11.29 6.82 -18.37
N PRO A 66 12.11 6.61 -19.42
CA PRO A 66 12.27 7.57 -20.51
C PRO A 66 10.95 7.95 -21.19
N GLN A 67 10.02 7.00 -21.34
CA GLN A 67 8.70 7.24 -21.91
C GLN A 67 7.85 8.21 -21.06
N GLU A 68 8.02 8.20 -19.73
CA GLU A 68 7.30 9.11 -18.83
C GLU A 68 7.82 10.55 -18.99
N LEU A 69 9.13 10.73 -19.21
CA LEU A 69 9.72 12.04 -19.50
C LEU A 69 9.27 12.60 -20.85
N VAL A 70 9.22 11.73 -21.88
CA VAL A 70 8.67 12.06 -23.20
C VAL A 70 7.22 12.51 -23.07
N ALA A 71 6.39 11.76 -22.32
CA ALA A 71 5.00 12.11 -22.05
C ALA A 71 4.84 13.45 -21.32
N GLU A 72 5.69 13.73 -20.32
CA GLU A 72 5.65 15.00 -19.58
C GLU A 72 6.00 16.18 -20.49
N LEU A 73 7.02 16.05 -21.35
CA LEU A 73 7.37 17.08 -22.34
C LEU A 73 6.23 17.35 -23.31
N ILE A 74 5.59 16.30 -23.83
CA ILE A 74 4.43 16.44 -24.73
C ILE A 74 3.30 17.20 -24.03
N ARG A 75 2.96 16.82 -22.79
CA ARG A 75 1.92 17.52 -22.02
C ARG A 75 2.23 18.99 -21.81
N LYS A 76 3.47 19.32 -21.40
CA LYS A 76 3.88 20.71 -21.21
C LYS A 76 3.83 21.51 -22.51
N ALA A 77 4.33 20.93 -23.60
CA ALA A 77 4.32 21.58 -24.91
C ALA A 77 2.89 21.83 -25.41
N ARG A 78 2.00 20.83 -25.29
CA ARG A 78 0.59 20.94 -25.71
C ARG A 78 -0.17 21.98 -24.88
N PHE A 79 0.04 21.97 -23.56
CA PHE A 79 -0.52 23.01 -22.70
C PHE A 79 -0.04 24.40 -23.12
N ARG A 80 1.27 24.53 -23.36
CA ARG A 80 1.89 25.79 -23.73
C ARG A 80 1.40 26.34 -25.07
N ILE A 81 1.26 25.49 -26.10
CA ILE A 81 0.80 25.97 -27.41
C ILE A 81 -0.69 26.36 -27.40
N ARG A 82 -1.51 25.69 -26.58
CA ARG A 82 -2.92 26.09 -26.38
C ARG A 82 -3.03 27.46 -25.71
N GLU A 83 -2.16 27.77 -24.74
CA GLU A 83 -2.09 29.11 -24.15
C GLU A 83 -1.60 30.17 -25.15
N LEU A 84 -0.62 29.83 -25.99
CA LEU A 84 0.01 30.78 -26.91
C LEU A 84 -0.83 31.09 -28.15
N ALA A 85 -1.48 30.09 -28.73
CA ALA A 85 -2.13 30.18 -30.05
C ALA A 85 -3.56 29.62 -30.08
N GLY A 86 -4.07 29.05 -28.99
CA GLY A 86 -5.42 28.46 -28.95
C GLY A 86 -5.59 27.21 -29.83
N CYS A 87 -4.50 26.61 -30.31
CA CYS A 87 -4.50 25.43 -31.17
C CYS A 87 -3.62 24.30 -30.60
N ASP A 88 -3.60 23.14 -31.26
CA ASP A 88 -2.67 22.04 -30.97
C ASP A 88 -1.61 21.93 -32.08
N PHE A 89 -0.63 21.04 -31.93
CA PHE A 89 0.40 20.82 -32.95
C PHE A 89 -0.14 20.08 -34.18
N GLU A 90 0.35 20.45 -35.36
CA GLU A 90 0.14 19.64 -36.58
C GLU A 90 0.92 18.34 -36.49
N CYS A 91 2.15 18.39 -35.97
CA CYS A 91 3.04 17.24 -35.89
C CYS A 91 3.88 17.22 -34.62
N ILE A 92 3.93 16.06 -33.95
CA ILE A 92 4.80 15.77 -32.81
C ILE A 92 5.87 14.76 -33.24
N HIS A 93 7.13 15.16 -33.16
CA HIS A 93 8.29 14.35 -33.49
C HIS A 93 8.85 13.67 -32.23
N ILE A 94 8.70 12.33 -32.16
CA ILE A 94 9.22 11.47 -31.07
C ILE A 94 10.32 10.58 -31.66
N PRO A 95 11.62 10.89 -31.48
CA PRO A 95 12.67 10.08 -32.07
C PRO A 95 12.76 8.69 -31.41
N ILE A 96 12.59 7.63 -32.20
CA ILE A 96 12.63 6.22 -31.75
C ILE A 96 13.80 5.48 -32.42
N GLY A 97 14.44 4.57 -31.68
CA GLY A 97 15.67 3.86 -32.09
C GLY A 97 15.43 2.47 -32.62
N LEU A 98 16.16 2.12 -33.69
CA LEU A 98 16.08 0.82 -34.35
C LEU A 98 17.29 -0.04 -34.00
N ARG A 99 17.07 -1.35 -33.79
CA ARG A 99 18.14 -2.36 -33.88
C ARG A 99 18.10 -3.19 -35.18
N LEU A 100 16.97 -3.21 -35.93
CA LEU A 100 16.74 -4.21 -37.00
C LEU A 100 16.10 -3.67 -38.30
N GLY A 101 16.29 -2.39 -38.65
CA GLY A 101 16.16 -1.93 -40.04
C GLY A 101 14.75 -1.77 -40.65
N GLN A 102 13.67 -2.14 -39.97
CA GLN A 102 12.31 -1.80 -40.42
C GLN A 102 11.53 -1.08 -39.32
N ILE A 103 11.20 0.19 -39.58
CA ILE A 103 10.11 0.86 -38.89
C ILE A 103 8.83 0.36 -39.55
N SER A 104 7.96 -0.28 -38.78
CA SER A 104 6.54 -0.26 -39.11
C SER A 104 5.84 0.73 -38.19
N LYS A 105 4.87 1.46 -38.73
CA LYS A 105 3.88 2.26 -37.97
C LYS A 105 3.31 1.45 -36.79
N ALA A 106 3.21 0.13 -36.95
CA ALA A 106 2.77 -0.83 -35.94
C ALA A 106 3.64 -0.85 -34.66
N MET A 107 4.95 -0.60 -34.73
CA MET A 107 5.79 -0.55 -33.51
C MET A 107 5.51 0.69 -32.66
N LEU A 108 5.23 1.84 -33.30
CA LEU A 108 4.81 3.05 -32.61
C LEU A 108 3.40 2.87 -32.04
N GLU A 109 2.48 2.30 -32.81
CA GLU A 109 1.13 1.98 -32.35
C GLU A 109 1.14 1.04 -31.14
N HIS A 110 2.02 0.03 -31.15
CA HIS A 110 2.23 -0.86 -30.01
C HIS A 110 2.77 -0.13 -28.77
N LEU A 111 3.80 0.71 -28.93
CA LEU A 111 4.30 1.57 -27.82
C LEU A 111 3.16 2.41 -27.24
N LEU A 112 2.33 3.02 -28.10
CA LEU A 112 1.20 3.84 -27.67
C LEU A 112 0.14 3.01 -26.96
N GLN A 113 -0.14 1.77 -27.37
CA GLN A 113 -1.10 0.89 -26.69
C GLN A 113 -0.62 0.40 -25.32
N GLU A 114 0.70 0.31 -25.12
CA GLU A 114 1.25 -0.26 -23.89
C GLU A 114 1.70 0.79 -22.87
N ASN A 115 1.86 2.04 -23.28
CA ASN A 115 2.37 3.10 -22.43
C ASN A 115 1.27 4.08 -22.02
N GLU A 116 0.68 3.85 -20.84
CA GLU A 116 -0.35 4.73 -20.26
C GLU A 116 0.07 6.20 -20.22
N ALA A 117 1.33 6.51 -19.87
CA ALA A 117 1.79 7.89 -19.76
C ALA A 117 1.73 8.61 -21.12
N LEU A 118 2.14 7.94 -22.20
CA LEU A 118 2.03 8.47 -23.56
C LEU A 118 0.56 8.57 -24.02
N GLN A 119 -0.29 7.60 -23.66
CA GLN A 119 -1.73 7.67 -23.95
C GLN A 119 -2.36 8.92 -23.34
N PHE A 120 -2.12 9.17 -22.04
CA PHE A 120 -2.62 10.36 -21.38
C PHE A 120 -2.04 11.66 -21.97
N ALA A 121 -0.77 11.65 -22.39
CA ALA A 121 -0.14 12.81 -22.99
C ALA A 121 -0.69 13.15 -24.39
N LEU A 122 -1.13 12.13 -25.13
CA LEU A 122 -1.64 12.23 -26.50
C LEU A 122 -3.16 12.13 -26.56
N ASP A 123 -3.85 12.06 -25.42
CA ASP A 123 -5.30 12.07 -25.37
C ASP A 123 -5.85 13.31 -26.07
N SER A 124 -6.94 13.15 -26.84
CA SER A 124 -7.53 14.16 -27.73
C SER A 124 -6.60 14.76 -28.81
N PHE A 125 -5.39 14.23 -29.02
CA PHE A 125 -4.49 14.74 -30.07
C PHE A 125 -4.90 14.25 -31.45
N THR A 126 -5.17 15.18 -32.37
CA THR A 126 -5.62 14.88 -33.74
C THR A 126 -4.52 15.07 -34.81
N GLY A 127 -3.34 15.56 -34.41
CA GLY A 127 -2.22 15.79 -35.32
C GLY A 127 -1.44 14.51 -35.65
N GLN A 128 -0.42 14.66 -36.49
CA GLN A 128 0.46 13.56 -36.88
C GLN A 128 1.52 13.28 -35.82
N ILE A 129 1.81 12.02 -35.55
CA ILE A 129 3.00 11.61 -34.79
C ILE A 129 4.04 11.13 -35.78
N SER A 130 5.20 11.79 -35.78
CA SER A 130 6.34 11.40 -36.60
C SER A 130 7.46 10.87 -35.73
N ILE A 131 8.10 9.80 -36.18
CA ILE A 131 9.29 9.24 -35.54
C ILE A 131 10.58 9.76 -36.17
N HIS A 132 10.46 10.40 -37.33
CA HIS A 132 11.59 10.93 -38.09
C HIS A 132 11.86 12.37 -37.65
N ARG A 133 13.15 12.72 -37.61
CA ARG A 133 13.55 14.10 -37.36
C ARG A 133 13.42 14.93 -38.64
N PRO A 134 13.03 16.21 -38.55
CA PRO A 134 13.12 17.12 -39.69
C PRO A 134 14.57 17.25 -40.17
N ALA A 135 14.77 17.46 -41.46
CA ALA A 135 16.09 17.58 -42.06
C ALA A 135 16.71 18.96 -41.79
N HIS A 136 17.15 19.20 -40.55
CA HIS A 136 17.83 20.43 -40.13
C HIS A 136 19.11 20.14 -39.36
N LYS A 137 20.11 21.04 -39.43
CA LYS A 137 21.39 20.88 -38.72
C LYS A 137 21.19 20.83 -37.20
N ILE A 138 20.26 21.63 -36.65
CA ILE A 138 19.99 21.68 -35.21
C ILE A 138 19.47 20.34 -34.65
N PHE A 139 18.71 19.60 -35.47
CA PHE A 139 18.11 18.31 -35.08
C PHE A 139 19.05 17.13 -35.30
N ASN A 140 20.14 17.33 -36.03
CA ASN A 140 21.08 16.29 -36.45
C ASN A 140 22.46 16.37 -35.76
N SER A 141 22.59 17.20 -34.71
CA SER A 141 23.80 17.32 -33.88
C SER A 141 24.17 16.01 -33.15
N GLU A 142 25.35 15.96 -32.53
CA GLU A 142 25.98 14.74 -31.99
C GLU A 142 25.21 14.08 -30.83
N VAL A 143 24.41 14.84 -30.07
CA VAL A 143 23.69 14.32 -28.89
C VAL A 143 22.25 13.95 -29.26
N LYS A 144 22.07 12.71 -29.73
CA LYS A 144 20.79 12.22 -30.26
C LYS A 144 20.01 11.44 -29.19
N PHE A 145 18.95 12.03 -28.64
CA PHE A 145 17.96 11.25 -27.91
C PHE A 145 17.24 10.31 -28.86
N VAL A 146 17.14 9.05 -28.45
CA VAL A 146 16.50 7.99 -29.20
C VAL A 146 15.80 7.09 -28.19
N LEU A 147 14.46 7.02 -28.26
CA LEU A 147 13.68 6.15 -27.38
C LEU A 147 13.85 4.68 -27.79
N SER A 148 14.34 3.84 -26.88
CA SER A 148 14.49 2.41 -27.13
C SER A 148 13.20 1.64 -26.88
N LEU A 149 12.92 0.65 -27.72
CA LEU A 149 11.77 -0.26 -27.62
C LEU A 149 12.16 -1.68 -27.22
N LYS A 150 13.31 -1.86 -26.53
CA LYS A 150 13.84 -3.20 -26.23
C LYS A 150 13.00 -3.88 -25.14
N GLU A 151 11.97 -4.65 -25.52
CA GLU A 151 11.18 -5.40 -24.55
C GLU A 151 11.82 -6.77 -24.26
N VAL A 152 12.78 -6.79 -23.33
CA VAL A 152 13.44 -8.02 -22.84
C VAL A 152 12.58 -8.71 -21.78
N ARG A 153 11.74 -7.95 -21.09
CA ARG A 153 10.86 -8.47 -20.05
C ARG A 153 9.64 -9.15 -20.67
N SER A 154 9.48 -10.44 -20.42
CA SER A 154 8.28 -11.17 -20.81
C SER A 154 7.10 -10.84 -19.89
N ARG A 155 5.89 -10.84 -20.45
CA ARG A 155 4.61 -10.74 -19.71
C ARG A 155 4.07 -12.09 -19.24
N ARG A 156 4.61 -13.17 -19.81
CA ARG A 156 4.23 -14.55 -19.49
C ARG A 156 5.42 -15.31 -18.92
N PRO A 157 5.20 -16.29 -18.03
CA PRO A 157 6.26 -17.16 -17.55
C PRO A 157 7.02 -17.80 -18.72
N LEU A 158 8.34 -17.79 -18.62
CA LEU A 158 9.26 -18.40 -19.58
C LEU A 158 9.38 -19.90 -19.29
N LYS A 159 9.63 -20.70 -20.34
CA LYS A 159 10.09 -22.09 -20.18
C LYS A 159 11.58 -22.11 -19.85
N ALA A 160 11.92 -21.59 -18.67
CA ALA A 160 13.29 -21.37 -18.24
C ALA A 160 13.42 -21.55 -16.71
N LEU A 161 14.65 -21.40 -16.19
CA LEU A 161 14.93 -21.53 -14.75
C LEU A 161 14.03 -20.59 -13.96
N THR A 162 13.49 -21.07 -12.84
CA THR A 162 12.68 -20.24 -11.94
C THR A 162 13.43 -20.06 -10.63
N VAL A 163 13.60 -18.80 -10.27
CA VAL A 163 14.45 -18.33 -9.19
C VAL A 163 13.57 -17.59 -8.20
N PHE A 164 13.68 -17.95 -6.93
CA PHE A 164 12.90 -17.40 -5.83
C PHE A 164 13.81 -16.53 -4.97
N THR A 165 13.30 -15.37 -4.56
CA THR A 165 14.00 -14.44 -3.68
C THR A 165 13.15 -14.08 -2.49
N ASP A 166 13.80 -13.98 -1.33
CA ASP A 166 13.22 -13.49 -0.09
C ASP A 166 14.31 -12.80 0.74
N ALA A 167 13.93 -11.95 1.68
CA ALA A 167 14.84 -11.38 2.65
C ALA A 167 14.19 -11.13 4.01
N SER A 168 15.01 -11.19 5.06
CA SER A 168 14.57 -10.94 6.42
C SER A 168 15.40 -9.85 7.06
N GLY A 169 14.73 -8.75 7.41
CA GLY A 169 15.37 -7.67 8.17
C GLY A 169 15.74 -8.06 9.61
N ARG A 170 15.30 -9.22 10.11
CA ARG A 170 15.67 -9.73 11.44
C ARG A 170 16.93 -10.58 11.42
N SER A 171 17.13 -11.35 10.36
CA SER A 171 18.34 -12.16 10.18
C SER A 171 19.39 -11.45 9.34
N HIS A 172 19.07 -10.27 8.78
CA HIS A 172 19.86 -9.58 7.77
C HIS A 172 20.20 -10.45 6.56
N LYS A 173 19.47 -11.56 6.34
CA LYS A 173 19.71 -12.46 5.22
C LYS A 173 18.95 -12.00 4.00
N SER A 174 19.65 -12.04 2.88
CA SER A 174 19.15 -11.89 1.53
C SER A 174 19.30 -13.26 0.86
N VAL A 175 18.20 -13.84 0.41
CA VAL A 175 18.14 -15.22 -0.06
C VAL A 175 17.77 -15.30 -1.52
N LEU A 176 18.46 -16.18 -2.21
CA LEU A 176 18.19 -16.59 -3.58
C LEU A 176 18.15 -18.12 -3.60
N THR A 177 17.07 -18.72 -4.10
CA THR A 177 16.97 -20.18 -4.22
C THR A 177 16.32 -20.60 -5.53
N TRP A 178 16.78 -21.70 -6.10
CA TRP A 178 16.26 -22.24 -7.35
C TRP A 178 16.36 -23.76 -7.33
N LYS A 179 15.60 -24.41 -8.20
CA LYS A 179 15.69 -25.85 -8.41
C LYS A 179 16.57 -26.10 -9.62
N ASP A 180 17.71 -26.76 -9.42
CA ASP A 180 18.63 -27.06 -10.51
C ASP A 180 17.96 -28.01 -11.53
N PRO A 181 17.94 -27.66 -12.84
CA PRO A 181 17.28 -28.47 -13.86
C PRO A 181 17.89 -29.87 -14.05
N GLN A 182 19.20 -30.03 -13.84
CA GLN A 182 19.94 -31.27 -14.06
C GLN A 182 19.82 -32.20 -12.85
N THR A 183 20.06 -31.68 -11.63
CA THR A 183 20.08 -32.49 -10.41
C THR A 183 18.70 -32.63 -9.76
N GLN A 184 17.74 -31.78 -10.15
CA GLN A 184 16.42 -31.65 -9.50
C GLN A 184 16.49 -31.34 -8.00
N GLN A 185 17.64 -30.89 -7.49
CA GLN A 185 17.83 -30.46 -6.11
C GLN A 185 17.65 -28.96 -5.96
N TRP A 186 17.29 -28.54 -4.75
CA TRP A 186 17.18 -27.12 -4.40
C TRP A 186 18.55 -26.57 -4.03
N GLU A 187 18.96 -25.52 -4.73
CA GLU A 187 20.18 -24.77 -4.43
C GLU A 187 19.82 -23.43 -3.78
N ALA A 188 20.75 -22.90 -3.00
CA ALA A 188 20.57 -21.65 -2.28
C ALA A 188 21.86 -20.82 -2.29
N ASP A 189 21.66 -19.51 -2.38
CA ASP A 189 22.68 -18.48 -2.25
C ASP A 189 22.19 -17.44 -1.24
N ILE A 190 22.88 -17.37 -0.11
CA ILE A 190 22.52 -16.56 1.04
C ILE A 190 23.63 -15.56 1.27
N ALA A 191 23.28 -14.28 1.30
CA ALA A 191 24.18 -13.20 1.64
C ALA A 191 23.64 -12.42 2.84
N GLU A 192 24.52 -11.99 3.73
CA GLU A 192 24.16 -11.04 4.79
C GLU A 192 24.23 -9.61 4.23
N VAL A 193 23.16 -8.86 4.43
CA VAL A 193 22.99 -7.50 3.93
C VAL A 193 22.50 -6.62 5.07
N GLU A 194 23.37 -5.70 5.49
CA GLU A 194 23.02 -4.69 6.48
C GLU A 194 22.04 -3.67 5.88
N GLY A 195 21.07 -3.25 6.70
CA GLY A 195 20.08 -2.24 6.33
C GLY A 195 18.64 -2.71 6.46
N SER A 196 17.74 -1.96 5.83
CA SER A 196 16.30 -2.26 5.87
C SER A 196 15.94 -3.54 5.10
N PRO A 197 14.81 -4.19 5.40
CA PRO A 197 14.32 -5.33 4.61
C PRO A 197 14.31 -5.05 3.11
N GLN A 198 13.91 -3.85 2.69
CA GLN A 198 13.88 -3.44 1.27
C GLN A 198 15.25 -3.50 0.58
N VAL A 199 16.33 -3.21 1.31
CA VAL A 199 17.71 -3.28 0.80
C VAL A 199 18.13 -4.74 0.62
N ALA A 200 17.79 -5.60 1.58
CA ALA A 200 18.09 -7.03 1.50
C ALA A 200 17.29 -7.73 0.39
N GLU A 201 16.01 -7.37 0.20
CA GLU A 201 15.18 -7.85 -0.92
C GLU A 201 15.76 -7.42 -2.27
N LEU A 202 16.12 -6.15 -2.40
CA LEU A 202 16.69 -5.62 -3.64
C LEU A 202 18.05 -6.25 -3.93
N ALA A 203 18.87 -6.50 -2.91
CA ALA A 203 20.13 -7.20 -3.04
C ALA A 203 19.95 -8.64 -3.56
N ALA A 204 18.91 -9.36 -3.11
CA ALA A 204 18.63 -10.72 -3.59
C ALA A 204 18.38 -10.73 -5.10
N VAL A 205 17.57 -9.76 -5.55
CA VAL A 205 17.23 -9.62 -6.95
C VAL A 205 18.41 -9.15 -7.79
N VAL A 206 19.23 -8.20 -7.31
CA VAL A 206 20.46 -7.81 -8.01
C VAL A 206 21.37 -9.02 -8.21
N ARG A 207 21.57 -9.84 -7.17
CA ARG A 207 22.36 -11.08 -7.29
C ARG A 207 21.75 -12.07 -8.27
N ALA A 208 20.41 -12.19 -8.33
CA ALA A 208 19.74 -13.02 -9.32
C ALA A 208 20.12 -12.61 -10.75
N PHE A 209 20.09 -11.31 -11.05
CA PHE A 209 20.45 -10.77 -12.37
C PHE A 209 21.96 -10.85 -12.67
N GLU A 210 22.83 -10.84 -11.65
CA GLU A 210 24.28 -11.05 -11.82
C GLU A 210 24.61 -12.51 -12.08
N ARG A 211 23.91 -13.43 -11.42
CA ARG A 211 24.20 -14.87 -11.47
C ARG A 211 23.64 -15.57 -12.70
N PHE A 212 22.46 -15.16 -13.18
CA PHE A 212 21.75 -15.84 -14.28
C PHE A 212 21.69 -14.98 -15.55
N PRO A 213 22.72 -15.06 -16.43
CA PRO A 213 22.70 -14.37 -17.71
C PRO A 213 21.69 -14.98 -18.71
N GLU A 214 21.37 -16.27 -18.60
CA GLU A 214 20.38 -16.98 -19.42
C GLU A 214 18.94 -16.57 -19.07
N PRO A 215 17.95 -16.87 -19.94
CA PRO A 215 16.56 -16.61 -19.62
C PRO A 215 16.12 -17.22 -18.28
N PHE A 216 15.40 -16.45 -17.45
CA PHE A 216 14.89 -16.96 -16.17
C PHE A 216 13.59 -16.25 -15.73
N ASN A 217 12.86 -16.90 -14.84
CA ASN A 217 11.70 -16.38 -14.13
C ASN A 217 12.12 -15.98 -12.72
N LEU A 218 11.89 -14.72 -12.33
CA LEU A 218 12.07 -14.22 -10.98
C LEU A 218 10.75 -14.24 -10.23
N VAL A 219 10.71 -14.91 -9.09
CA VAL A 219 9.57 -14.97 -8.18
C VAL A 219 9.97 -14.32 -6.86
N THR A 220 9.21 -13.33 -6.42
CA THR A 220 9.41 -12.66 -5.13
C THR A 220 8.07 -12.42 -4.47
N ASP A 221 8.01 -12.46 -3.15
CA ASP A 221 6.86 -12.03 -2.36
C ASP A 221 6.92 -10.53 -1.98
N SER A 222 8.02 -9.86 -2.35
CA SER A 222 8.18 -8.42 -2.21
C SER A 222 7.54 -7.67 -3.38
N ALA A 223 6.31 -7.18 -3.17
CA ALA A 223 5.63 -6.30 -4.12
C ALA A 223 6.47 -5.07 -4.49
N TYR A 224 7.28 -4.57 -3.54
CA TYR A 224 8.21 -3.47 -3.75
C TYR A 224 9.24 -3.84 -4.83
N VAL A 225 9.97 -4.94 -4.68
CA VAL A 225 11.02 -5.29 -5.63
C VAL A 225 10.45 -5.75 -6.97
N ALA A 226 9.33 -6.49 -6.97
CA ALA A 226 8.61 -6.80 -8.20
C ALA A 226 8.26 -5.54 -8.99
N GLY A 227 7.76 -4.50 -8.30
CA GLY A 227 7.48 -3.19 -8.87
C GLY A 227 8.73 -2.47 -9.37
N VAL A 228 9.82 -2.50 -8.62
CA VAL A 228 11.10 -1.89 -9.02
C VAL A 228 11.66 -2.54 -10.28
N VAL A 229 11.79 -3.86 -10.33
CA VAL A 229 12.33 -4.58 -11.50
C VAL A 229 11.46 -4.34 -12.72
N SER A 230 10.13 -4.32 -12.54
CA SER A 230 9.21 -4.04 -13.65
C SER A 230 9.50 -2.71 -14.34
N ARG A 231 10.08 -1.74 -13.62
CA ARG A 231 10.34 -0.38 -14.08
C ARG A 231 11.82 -0.07 -14.32
N ALA A 232 12.73 -0.99 -14.03
CA ALA A 232 14.17 -0.72 -14.02
C ALA A 232 14.78 -0.51 -15.41
N ASP A 233 14.14 -1.01 -16.48
CA ASP A 233 14.66 -0.89 -17.84
C ASP A 233 14.79 0.58 -18.28
N GLN A 234 16.03 0.98 -18.56
CA GLN A 234 16.45 2.35 -18.91
C GLN A 234 15.98 3.43 -17.94
N ALA A 235 15.64 3.05 -16.71
CA ALA A 235 15.13 3.99 -15.73
C ALA A 235 16.18 5.02 -15.32
N ILE A 236 15.70 6.21 -15.04
CA ILE A 236 16.48 7.29 -14.46
C ILE A 236 16.17 7.34 -12.97
N LEU A 237 17.22 7.33 -12.16
CA LEU A 237 17.14 7.41 -10.71
C LEU A 237 17.33 8.86 -10.26
N GLN A 238 16.50 9.28 -9.31
CA GLN A 238 16.74 10.51 -8.55
C GLN A 238 17.86 10.25 -7.53
N GLU A 239 18.72 11.25 -7.31
CA GLU A 239 19.68 11.21 -6.22
C GLU A 239 18.94 11.12 -4.87
N VAL A 240 19.39 10.19 -4.02
CA VAL A 240 18.77 9.94 -2.71
C VAL A 240 19.82 9.92 -1.61
N SER A 241 19.39 10.23 -0.38
CA SER A 241 20.24 10.25 0.81
C SER A 241 20.74 8.86 1.25
N ASN A 242 20.05 7.78 0.86
CA ASN A 242 20.47 6.42 1.17
C ASN A 242 21.34 5.86 0.02
N ILE A 243 22.66 5.98 0.19
CA ILE A 243 23.68 5.58 -0.79
C ILE A 243 23.61 4.08 -1.09
N ALA A 244 23.45 3.23 -0.07
CA ALA A 244 23.40 1.77 -0.26
C ALA A 244 22.22 1.33 -1.13
N LEU A 245 21.03 1.94 -0.92
CA LEU A 245 19.87 1.69 -1.76
C LEU A 245 20.08 2.21 -3.18
N TYR A 246 20.67 3.41 -3.32
CA TYR A 246 20.95 4.00 -4.62
C TYR A 246 21.92 3.15 -5.45
N ASP A 247 22.96 2.62 -4.82
CA ASP A 247 23.95 1.76 -5.48
C ASP A 247 23.32 0.46 -5.99
N LEU A 248 22.47 -0.18 -5.19
CA LEU A 248 21.73 -1.38 -5.60
C LEU A 248 20.76 -1.08 -6.74
N LEU A 249 20.01 0.02 -6.67
CA LEU A 249 19.11 0.44 -7.74
C LEU A 249 19.89 0.74 -9.03
N SER A 250 21.01 1.45 -8.93
CA SER A 250 21.87 1.78 -10.06
C SER A 250 22.44 0.53 -10.72
N LYS A 251 22.89 -0.44 -9.92
CA LYS A 251 23.33 -1.76 -10.40
C LYS A 251 22.20 -2.50 -11.10
N LEU A 252 21.01 -2.57 -10.51
CA LEU A 252 19.85 -3.24 -11.10
C LEU A 252 19.48 -2.62 -12.46
N VAL A 253 19.35 -1.29 -12.52
CA VAL A 253 19.06 -0.56 -13.76
C VAL A 253 20.11 -0.87 -14.82
N ARG A 254 21.40 -0.88 -14.46
CA ARG A 254 22.48 -1.24 -15.39
C ARG A 254 22.33 -2.66 -15.91
N LEU A 255 22.13 -3.65 -15.03
CA LEU A 255 21.99 -5.06 -15.39
C LEU A 255 20.78 -5.27 -16.31
N VAL A 256 19.61 -4.77 -15.92
CA VAL A 256 18.36 -4.92 -16.69
C VAL A 256 18.47 -4.23 -18.05
N SER A 257 19.02 -3.02 -18.12
CA SER A 257 19.11 -2.25 -19.37
C SER A 257 20.08 -2.87 -20.40
N HIS A 258 21.15 -3.53 -19.92
CA HIS A 258 22.14 -4.16 -20.80
C HIS A 258 21.80 -5.61 -21.14
N ARG A 259 20.93 -6.26 -20.35
CA ARG A 259 20.52 -7.65 -20.55
C ARG A 259 19.90 -7.89 -21.92
N GLU A 260 20.34 -8.91 -22.64
CA GLU A 260 19.80 -9.29 -23.95
C GLU A 260 18.81 -10.45 -23.89
N GLN A 261 18.96 -11.33 -22.90
CA GLN A 261 18.13 -12.52 -22.73
C GLN A 261 16.82 -12.21 -22.00
N PRO A 262 15.69 -12.80 -22.41
CA PRO A 262 14.40 -12.51 -21.80
C PRO A 262 14.37 -12.88 -20.31
N TYR A 263 13.54 -12.18 -19.55
CA TYR A 263 13.27 -12.54 -18.15
C TYR A 263 11.80 -12.26 -17.82
N PHE A 264 11.24 -13.00 -16.87
CA PHE A 264 9.89 -12.78 -16.36
C PHE A 264 9.97 -12.45 -14.88
N VAL A 265 9.09 -11.59 -14.39
CA VAL A 265 9.01 -11.23 -12.97
C VAL A 265 7.58 -11.43 -12.51
N MET A 266 7.40 -12.17 -11.41
CA MET A 266 6.11 -12.31 -10.75
C MET A 266 6.23 -11.99 -9.27
N HIS A 267 5.19 -11.32 -8.79
CA HIS A 267 4.93 -11.20 -7.37
C HIS A 267 4.03 -12.36 -6.92
N THR A 268 4.43 -13.07 -5.88
CA THR A 268 3.59 -14.05 -5.19
C THR A 268 3.12 -13.50 -3.85
N ARG A 269 2.00 -13.97 -3.32
CA ARG A 269 1.62 -13.60 -1.95
C ARG A 269 2.51 -14.36 -0.97
N SER A 270 2.90 -13.70 0.11
CA SER A 270 3.53 -14.36 1.24
C SER A 270 2.57 -15.36 1.90
N HIS A 271 3.11 -16.47 2.39
CA HIS A 271 2.39 -17.48 3.18
C HIS A 271 1.10 -18.04 2.54
N THR A 272 1.12 -18.37 1.25
CA THR A 272 0.00 -19.06 0.61
C THR A 272 0.00 -20.56 0.92
N ASP A 273 -1.15 -21.10 1.35
CA ASP A 273 -1.37 -22.55 1.55
C ASP A 273 -1.69 -23.31 0.24
N LEU A 274 -1.63 -22.61 -0.90
CA LEU A 274 -1.92 -23.21 -2.20
C LEU A 274 -0.81 -24.20 -2.58
N PRO A 275 -1.15 -25.41 -3.08
CA PRO A 275 -0.15 -26.33 -3.59
C PRO A 275 0.41 -25.82 -4.93
N GLY A 276 1.67 -26.11 -5.20
CA GLY A 276 2.31 -25.81 -6.48
C GLY A 276 3.78 -25.47 -6.37
N PHE A 277 4.48 -25.52 -7.50
CA PHE A 277 5.91 -25.27 -7.59
C PHE A 277 6.30 -23.87 -7.07
N THR A 278 5.48 -22.85 -7.38
CA THR A 278 5.71 -21.48 -6.89
C THR A 278 5.60 -21.39 -5.37
N ALA A 279 4.60 -22.03 -4.78
CA ALA A 279 4.39 -22.02 -3.33
C ALA A 279 5.44 -22.87 -2.58
N GLU A 280 5.91 -23.95 -3.19
CA GLU A 280 7.05 -24.72 -2.66
C GLU A 280 8.33 -23.87 -2.64
N GLY A 281 8.66 -23.23 -3.76
CA GLY A 281 9.86 -22.39 -3.86
C GLY A 281 9.82 -21.18 -2.93
N ASN A 282 8.66 -20.54 -2.76
CA ASN A 282 8.52 -19.45 -1.79
C ASN A 282 8.78 -19.94 -0.37
N ARG A 283 8.16 -21.06 0.05
CA ARG A 283 8.39 -21.62 1.38
C ARG A 283 9.86 -22.00 1.63
N LYS A 284 10.58 -22.41 0.58
CA LYS A 284 12.03 -22.66 0.66
C LYS A 284 12.80 -21.36 0.88
N ALA A 285 12.49 -20.30 0.14
CA ALA A 285 13.08 -18.98 0.35
C ALA A 285 12.81 -18.46 1.77
N ASP A 286 11.55 -18.52 2.23
CA ASP A 286 11.12 -18.15 3.59
C ASP A 286 11.92 -18.89 4.68
N ALA A 287 12.09 -20.21 4.51
CA ALA A 287 12.81 -21.03 5.47
C ALA A 287 14.31 -20.70 5.55
N LEU A 288 14.92 -20.28 4.43
CA LEU A 288 16.33 -19.90 4.37
C LEU A 288 16.55 -18.48 4.90
N ALA A 289 15.58 -17.58 4.72
CA ALA A 289 15.63 -16.21 5.23
C ALA A 289 15.35 -16.15 6.74
N ALA A 290 14.66 -17.15 7.28
CA ALA A 290 14.40 -17.25 8.71
C ALA A 290 15.72 -17.22 9.55
N PRO A 291 15.71 -16.53 10.70
CA PRO A 291 16.83 -16.59 11.65
C PRO A 291 17.09 -18.05 12.07
N ALA A 292 18.35 -18.41 12.32
CA ALA A 292 18.76 -19.78 12.68
C ALA A 292 18.06 -20.32 13.95
N GLU A 293 17.54 -19.45 14.81
CA GLU A 293 16.71 -19.82 15.98
C GLU A 293 15.29 -20.30 15.63
N MET A 294 14.87 -20.21 14.36
CA MET A 294 13.55 -20.63 13.87
C MET A 294 13.59 -21.84 12.92
N ALA A 295 14.42 -22.84 13.22
CA ALA A 295 14.27 -24.18 12.64
C ALA A 295 12.92 -24.82 13.07
N PRO A 296 12.33 -25.75 12.31
CA PRO A 296 10.89 -26.04 12.35
C PRO A 296 10.46 -26.87 13.58
N LEU A 297 10.15 -26.16 14.69
CA LEU A 297 9.02 -26.28 15.66
C LEU A 297 9.49 -25.85 17.08
N PRO A 298 9.29 -24.57 17.49
CA PRO A 298 8.19 -24.21 18.41
C PRO A 298 7.65 -22.77 18.17
N ASN A 299 7.42 -22.36 16.92
CA ASN A 299 7.07 -20.96 16.61
C ASN A 299 5.63 -20.58 17.06
N ILE A 300 4.66 -21.49 16.93
CA ILE A 300 3.25 -21.21 17.31
C ILE A 300 3.09 -20.96 18.81
N PHE A 301 3.78 -21.74 19.65
CA PHE A 301 3.69 -21.58 21.11
C PHE A 301 4.34 -20.27 21.57
N MET A 302 5.48 -19.88 20.99
CA MET A 302 6.12 -18.59 21.27
C MET A 302 5.31 -17.40 20.72
N GLN A 303 4.72 -17.52 19.53
CA GLN A 303 3.78 -16.53 19.00
C GLN A 303 2.55 -16.37 19.89
N ALA A 304 1.99 -17.49 20.37
CA ALA A 304 0.88 -17.48 21.32
C ALA A 304 1.29 -16.80 22.65
N LYS A 305 2.52 -17.04 23.12
CA LYS A 305 3.06 -16.37 24.32
C LYS A 305 3.24 -14.87 24.11
N LEU A 306 3.81 -14.44 22.98
CA LEU A 306 3.96 -13.02 22.63
C LEU A 306 2.60 -12.33 22.45
N SER A 307 1.66 -12.99 21.75
CA SER A 307 0.31 -12.49 21.55
C SER A 307 -0.41 -12.33 22.90
N HIS A 308 -0.32 -13.32 23.79
CA HIS A 308 -0.85 -13.23 25.15
C HIS A 308 -0.15 -12.14 25.99
N GLN A 309 1.16 -11.94 25.85
CA GLN A 309 1.87 -10.85 26.53
C GLN A 309 1.40 -9.46 26.05
N LEU A 310 1.03 -9.31 24.78
CA LEU A 310 0.59 -8.04 24.22
C LEU A 310 -0.89 -7.74 24.53
N PHE A 311 -1.76 -8.73 24.34
CA PHE A 311 -3.21 -8.53 24.35
C PHE A 311 -3.91 -9.14 25.58
N HIS A 312 -3.24 -10.06 26.28
CA HIS A 312 -3.78 -10.83 27.41
C HIS A 312 -5.05 -11.63 27.06
N GLN A 313 -5.14 -12.19 25.84
CA GLN A 313 -6.28 -13.03 25.47
C GLN A 313 -6.41 -14.28 26.33
N ASN A 314 -7.63 -14.78 26.49
CA ASN A 314 -7.92 -15.95 27.30
C ASN A 314 -7.51 -17.28 26.63
N ALA A 315 -7.45 -18.36 27.42
CA ALA A 315 -7.00 -19.67 26.94
C ALA A 315 -7.84 -20.22 25.76
N PRO A 316 -9.19 -20.14 25.75
CA PRO A 316 -9.98 -20.48 24.56
C PRO A 316 -9.58 -19.69 23.30
N GLY A 317 -9.30 -18.40 23.44
CA GLY A 317 -8.81 -17.54 22.36
C GLY A 317 -7.47 -18.01 21.78
N LEU A 318 -6.54 -18.40 22.64
CA LEU A 318 -5.25 -18.96 22.23
C LEU A 318 -5.41 -20.30 21.51
N VAL A 319 -6.31 -21.18 21.99
CA VAL A 319 -6.63 -22.45 21.32
C VAL A 319 -7.16 -22.19 19.90
N ARG A 320 -8.05 -21.20 19.74
CA ARG A 320 -8.61 -20.88 18.41
C ARG A 320 -7.58 -20.26 17.48
N CYS A 321 -6.86 -19.23 17.92
CA CYS A 321 -5.96 -18.46 17.07
C CYS A 321 -4.68 -19.20 16.70
N PHE A 322 -4.22 -20.10 17.56
CA PHE A 322 -2.93 -20.77 17.42
C PHE A 322 -3.05 -22.30 17.40
N HIS A 323 -4.26 -22.86 17.37
CA HIS A 323 -4.50 -24.30 17.36
C HIS A 323 -3.78 -25.09 18.47
N LEU A 324 -3.56 -24.45 19.63
CA LEU A 324 -2.90 -25.06 20.79
C LEU A 324 -3.83 -26.04 21.53
N THR A 325 -3.26 -26.96 22.31
CA THR A 325 -4.06 -27.76 23.24
C THR A 325 -4.59 -26.90 24.38
N ARG A 326 -5.71 -27.32 25.00
CA ARG A 326 -6.29 -26.59 26.15
C ARG A 326 -5.29 -26.46 27.31
N GLU A 327 -4.46 -27.47 27.53
CA GLU A 327 -3.43 -27.49 28.57
C GLU A 327 -2.31 -26.49 28.27
N GLN A 328 -1.82 -26.47 27.03
CA GLN A 328 -0.80 -25.51 26.58
C GLN A 328 -1.28 -24.06 26.71
N ALA A 329 -2.50 -23.76 26.26
CA ALA A 329 -3.07 -22.43 26.37
C ALA A 329 -3.28 -22.00 27.83
N ARG A 330 -3.72 -22.92 28.71
CA ARG A 330 -3.83 -22.66 30.16
C ARG A 330 -2.48 -22.39 30.80
N ALA A 331 -1.43 -23.12 30.41
CA ALA A 331 -0.07 -22.88 30.92
C ALA A 331 0.47 -21.49 30.53
N ILE A 332 0.20 -21.02 29.31
CA ILE A 332 0.56 -19.65 28.88
C ILE A 332 -0.13 -18.60 29.76
N VAL A 333 -1.44 -18.75 30.01
CA VAL A 333 -2.19 -17.79 30.84
C VAL A 333 -1.73 -17.86 32.31
N ALA A 334 -1.49 -19.05 32.85
CA ALA A 334 -1.08 -19.27 34.24
C ALA A 334 0.32 -18.69 34.53
N THR A 335 1.21 -18.69 33.54
CA THR A 335 2.56 -18.11 33.66
C THR A 335 2.58 -16.58 33.54
N CYS A 336 1.46 -15.94 33.16
CA CYS A 336 1.38 -14.48 33.06
C CYS A 336 1.16 -13.82 34.44
N PRO A 337 2.10 -12.97 34.93
CA PRO A 337 1.98 -12.34 36.24
C PRO A 337 0.80 -11.37 36.38
N SER A 338 0.25 -10.87 35.26
CA SER A 338 -0.93 -9.99 35.23
C SER A 338 -2.24 -10.77 35.28
N CYS A 339 -2.25 -12.01 34.81
CA CYS A 339 -3.46 -12.84 34.72
C CYS A 339 -3.57 -13.85 35.86
N SER A 340 -2.46 -14.30 36.45
CA SER A 340 -2.45 -15.26 37.55
C SER A 340 -3.05 -14.72 38.86
N GLN A 341 -3.06 -13.40 39.06
CA GLN A 341 -3.57 -12.75 40.28
C GLN A 341 -5.08 -12.47 40.27
N GLN A 342 -5.77 -12.71 39.16
CA GLN A 342 -7.20 -12.44 39.01
C GLN A 342 -7.85 -13.60 38.25
N ALA A 343 -8.29 -14.63 38.99
CA ALA A 343 -9.06 -15.73 38.42
C ALA A 343 -10.33 -15.18 37.74
N VAL A 344 -10.60 -15.70 36.54
CA VAL A 344 -11.80 -15.38 35.76
C VAL A 344 -12.99 -16.07 36.45
N PRO A 345 -14.03 -15.36 36.91
CA PRO A 345 -15.28 -16.02 37.27
C PRO A 345 -15.87 -16.60 35.99
N THR A 346 -16.17 -17.90 36.02
CA THR A 346 -16.99 -18.58 35.04
C THR A 346 -18.30 -17.81 34.85
N LEU A 347 -18.73 -17.66 33.60
CA LEU A 347 -19.98 -16.99 33.23
C LEU A 347 -21.16 -17.69 33.93
N HIS A 348 -21.67 -17.12 35.03
CA HIS A 348 -22.87 -17.61 35.67
C HIS A 348 -24.12 -17.01 35.01
N ALA A 349 -25.10 -17.88 34.75
CA ALA A 349 -26.37 -17.60 34.09
C ALA A 349 -27.26 -16.69 34.96
N GLY A 350 -27.18 -15.38 34.73
CA GLY A 350 -28.20 -14.42 35.18
C GLY A 350 -29.19 -14.12 34.05
N VAL A 351 -30.48 -14.27 34.36
CA VAL A 351 -31.60 -14.09 33.43
C VAL A 351 -31.94 -12.60 33.33
N ASN A 352 -31.36 -11.91 32.36
CA ASN A 352 -31.75 -10.55 31.98
C ASN A 352 -32.47 -10.62 30.62
N PRO A 353 -33.48 -9.79 30.31
CA PRO A 353 -34.11 -9.81 28.99
C PRO A 353 -33.10 -9.36 27.94
N ARG A 354 -32.67 -10.29 27.09
CA ARG A 354 -31.76 -10.06 25.96
C ARG A 354 -32.57 -9.88 24.69
N GLY A 355 -32.01 -9.17 23.71
CA GLY A 355 -32.51 -9.24 22.34
C GLY A 355 -32.54 -10.69 21.85
N LEU A 356 -33.46 -11.01 20.94
CA LEU A 356 -33.56 -12.34 20.32
C LEU A 356 -32.64 -12.44 19.08
N ARG A 357 -32.08 -11.32 18.63
CA ARG A 357 -31.14 -11.19 17.51
C ARG A 357 -30.14 -10.05 17.74
N SER A 358 -29.04 -10.06 16.99
CA SER A 358 -28.02 -8.98 16.99
C SER A 358 -28.66 -7.64 16.64
N CYS A 359 -28.14 -6.56 17.24
CA CYS A 359 -28.63 -5.18 17.06
C CYS A 359 -30.11 -4.98 17.40
N GLU A 360 -30.71 -5.83 18.22
CA GLU A 360 -32.09 -5.61 18.67
C GLU A 360 -32.15 -4.72 19.90
N VAL A 361 -31.39 -5.08 20.94
CA VAL A 361 -31.37 -4.34 22.20
C VAL A 361 -29.93 -4.11 22.65
N TRP A 362 -29.54 -2.84 22.72
CA TRP A 362 -28.27 -2.43 23.30
C TRP A 362 -28.46 -1.87 24.71
N GLN A 363 -27.44 -2.04 25.56
CA GLN A 363 -27.33 -1.32 26.82
C GLN A 363 -26.14 -0.36 26.76
N THR A 364 -26.37 0.89 27.13
CA THR A 364 -25.34 1.93 27.16
C THR A 364 -25.29 2.60 28.52
N ASP A 365 -24.08 2.73 29.05
CA ASP A 365 -23.81 3.36 30.34
C ASP A 365 -22.39 3.95 30.39
N VAL A 366 -22.10 4.73 31.43
CA VAL A 366 -20.80 5.35 31.65
C VAL A 366 -20.11 4.71 32.84
N THR A 367 -18.81 4.42 32.68
CA THR A 367 -17.94 4.03 33.78
C THR A 367 -16.73 4.95 33.90
N HIS A 368 -16.23 5.09 35.13
CA HIS A 368 -15.02 5.87 35.40
C HIS A 368 -13.77 5.00 35.46
N PHE A 369 -12.72 5.47 34.79
CA PHE A 369 -11.37 4.93 34.89
C PHE A 369 -10.38 6.08 35.17
N PRO A 370 -10.09 6.37 36.45
CA PRO A 370 -9.31 7.55 36.86
C PRO A 370 -7.92 7.67 36.21
N GLN A 371 -7.33 6.55 35.80
CA GLN A 371 -6.00 6.52 35.16
C GLN A 371 -5.95 7.23 33.80
N PHE A 372 -7.09 7.52 33.17
CA PHE A 372 -7.17 8.29 31.92
C PHE A 372 -7.24 9.82 32.16
N GLY A 373 -7.10 10.27 33.40
CA GLY A 373 -7.01 11.69 33.75
C GLY A 373 -8.27 12.46 33.33
N ARG A 374 -8.12 13.44 32.43
CA ARG A 374 -9.24 14.24 31.93
C ARG A 374 -10.24 13.41 31.11
N GLN A 375 -9.83 12.29 30.52
CA GLN A 375 -10.69 11.40 29.72
C GLN A 375 -11.20 10.19 30.53
N LYS A 376 -11.39 10.35 31.85
CA LYS A 376 -11.80 9.26 32.75
C LYS A 376 -13.18 8.69 32.48
N TYR A 377 -14.03 9.37 31.71
CA TYR A 377 -15.41 9.00 31.45
C TYR A 377 -15.48 8.08 30.23
N ILE A 378 -15.57 6.78 30.47
CA ILE A 378 -15.67 5.77 29.42
C ILE A 378 -17.14 5.45 29.20
N HIS A 379 -17.67 5.88 28.05
CA HIS A 379 -19.00 5.48 27.60
C HIS A 379 -18.90 4.10 26.97
N VAL A 380 -19.80 3.20 27.35
CA VAL A 380 -19.77 1.78 26.95
C VAL A 380 -21.15 1.40 26.41
N SER A 381 -21.18 0.80 25.22
CA SER A 381 -22.38 0.19 24.63
C SER A 381 -22.14 -1.29 24.43
N VAL A 382 -23.12 -2.13 24.77
CA VAL A 382 -23.06 -3.58 24.58
C VAL A 382 -24.33 -4.10 23.93
N ASP A 383 -24.18 -4.95 22.93
CA ASP A 383 -25.29 -5.72 22.38
C ASP A 383 -25.65 -6.87 23.33
N THR A 384 -26.91 -6.91 23.76
CA THR A 384 -27.36 -7.90 24.74
C THR A 384 -27.47 -9.31 24.17
N PHE A 385 -27.54 -9.47 22.85
CA PHE A 385 -27.60 -10.78 22.19
C PHE A 385 -26.19 -11.34 21.96
N SER A 386 -25.37 -10.66 21.14
CA SER A 386 -24.03 -11.13 20.77
C SER A 386 -23.00 -10.97 21.90
N GLY A 387 -23.20 -10.02 22.81
CA GLY A 387 -22.18 -9.62 23.78
C GLY A 387 -21.07 -8.75 23.18
N ALA A 388 -21.17 -8.37 21.90
CA ALA A 388 -20.25 -7.44 21.26
C ALA A 388 -20.37 -6.06 21.94
N MET A 389 -19.24 -5.40 22.13
CA MET A 389 -19.22 -4.16 22.89
C MET A 389 -18.30 -3.11 22.31
N PHE A 390 -18.67 -1.85 22.49
CA PHE A 390 -17.89 -0.71 22.06
C PHE A 390 -17.73 0.27 23.21
N ALA A 391 -16.56 0.88 23.33
CA ALA A 391 -16.28 1.87 24.36
C ALA A 391 -15.46 3.05 23.82
N SER A 392 -15.72 4.24 24.34
CA SER A 392 -14.95 5.45 24.00
C SER A 392 -14.72 6.32 25.23
N ALA A 393 -13.50 6.83 25.37
CA ALA A 393 -13.11 7.71 26.47
C ALA A 393 -13.37 9.20 26.12
N HIS A 394 -14.07 9.91 27.01
CA HIS A 394 -14.49 11.31 26.84
C HIS A 394 -14.13 12.17 28.05
N THR A 395 -14.16 13.49 27.87
CA THR A 395 -13.87 14.46 28.94
C THR A 395 -15.05 14.75 29.87
N GLY A 396 -16.22 14.19 29.58
CA GLY A 396 -17.43 14.36 30.38
C GLY A 396 -18.53 13.37 30.04
N GLU A 397 -19.68 13.61 30.66
CA GLU A 397 -20.90 12.79 30.55
C GLU A 397 -22.06 13.59 29.95
N LYS A 398 -21.78 14.67 29.20
CA LYS A 398 -22.86 15.50 28.64
C LYS A 398 -23.55 14.77 27.49
N ALA A 399 -24.76 15.21 27.13
CA ALA A 399 -25.50 14.66 25.99
C ALA A 399 -24.68 14.63 24.70
N GLY A 400 -23.90 15.70 24.42
CA GLY A 400 -22.99 15.73 23.27
C GLY A 400 -21.87 14.67 23.31
N ASP A 401 -21.38 14.27 24.49
CA ASP A 401 -20.38 13.21 24.62
C ASP A 401 -21.01 11.83 24.39
N ALA A 402 -22.23 11.62 24.91
CA ALA A 402 -23.02 10.41 24.67
C ALA A 402 -23.38 10.25 23.18
N ILE A 403 -23.76 11.34 22.49
CA ILE A 403 -24.03 11.32 21.04
C ILE A 403 -22.77 10.94 20.26
N LYS A 404 -21.61 11.55 20.56
CA LYS A 404 -20.33 11.18 19.92
C LYS A 404 -19.99 9.70 20.12
N HIS A 405 -20.19 9.18 21.32
CA HIS A 405 -20.03 7.76 21.60
C HIS A 405 -20.95 6.91 20.71
N LEU A 406 -22.24 7.24 20.64
CA LEU A 406 -23.22 6.47 19.86
C LEU A 406 -22.93 6.51 18.36
N ILE A 407 -22.46 7.63 17.81
CA ILE A 407 -22.04 7.69 16.39
C ILE A 407 -20.93 6.68 16.11
N HIS A 408 -19.91 6.64 16.97
CA HIS A 408 -18.82 5.67 16.83
C HIS A 408 -19.32 4.23 17.05
N ALA A 409 -20.17 4.00 18.05
CA ALA A 409 -20.77 2.70 18.31
C ALA A 409 -21.60 2.19 17.12
N PHE A 410 -22.39 3.07 16.49
CA PHE A 410 -23.19 2.74 15.30
C PHE A 410 -22.33 2.36 14.11
N SER A 411 -21.19 3.05 13.93
CA SER A 411 -20.23 2.69 12.88
C SER A 411 -19.54 1.35 13.11
N PHE A 412 -19.39 0.94 14.37
CA PHE A 412 -18.64 -0.27 14.74
C PHE A 412 -19.52 -1.52 14.85
N MET A 413 -20.69 -1.40 15.50
CA MET A 413 -21.58 -2.53 15.80
C MET A 413 -22.88 -2.54 14.96
N GLY A 414 -23.17 -1.49 14.19
CA GLY A 414 -24.47 -1.33 13.50
C GLY A 414 -25.46 -0.46 14.28
N ILE A 415 -26.72 -0.36 13.82
CA ILE A 415 -27.73 0.50 14.46
C ILE A 415 -28.71 -0.39 15.24
N PRO A 416 -28.89 -0.19 16.57
CA PRO A 416 -29.82 -0.98 17.34
C PRO A 416 -31.27 -0.56 17.08
N ARG A 417 -32.21 -1.50 17.23
CA ARG A 417 -33.64 -1.18 17.26
C ARG A 417 -34.02 -0.46 18.55
N GLU A 418 -33.49 -0.91 19.68
CA GLU A 418 -33.76 -0.36 21.00
C GLU A 418 -32.47 -0.09 21.79
N LEU A 419 -32.37 1.10 22.38
CA LEU A 419 -31.29 1.51 23.27
C LEU A 419 -31.80 1.64 24.70
N LYS A 420 -31.22 0.85 25.60
CA LYS A 420 -31.49 0.91 27.05
C LYS A 420 -30.39 1.69 27.76
N THR A 421 -30.77 2.73 28.50
CA THR A 421 -29.84 3.53 29.31
C THR A 421 -30.32 3.65 30.75
N ASP A 422 -29.43 4.17 31.60
CA ASP A 422 -29.82 4.64 32.93
C ASP A 422 -30.70 5.90 32.84
N ASN A 423 -31.12 6.40 34.01
CA ASN A 423 -31.92 7.62 34.14
C ASN A 423 -31.07 8.91 34.19
N GLY A 424 -29.81 8.86 33.78
CA GLY A 424 -28.89 9.98 33.85
C GLY A 424 -29.37 11.22 33.08
N PRO A 425 -28.99 12.43 33.52
CA PRO A 425 -29.45 13.70 32.92
C PRO A 425 -29.05 13.84 31.45
N ALA A 426 -27.92 13.26 31.05
CA ALA A 426 -27.47 13.22 29.66
C ALA A 426 -28.42 12.45 28.76
N TYR A 427 -28.91 11.30 29.24
CA TYR A 427 -29.78 10.41 28.49
C TYR A 427 -31.24 10.88 28.46
N LYS A 428 -31.66 11.74 29.40
CA LYS A 428 -32.98 12.40 29.39
C LYS A 428 -33.02 13.69 28.58
N SER A 429 -31.90 14.13 28.03
CA SER A 429 -31.82 15.39 27.29
C SER A 429 -32.67 15.40 26.02
N ARG A 430 -33.19 16.58 25.65
CA ARG A 430 -33.92 16.78 24.39
C ARG A 430 -33.02 16.51 23.18
N GLU A 431 -31.74 16.87 23.30
CA GLU A 431 -30.71 16.66 22.26
C GLU A 431 -30.56 15.17 21.93
N LEU A 432 -30.36 14.31 22.94
CA LEU A 432 -30.20 12.87 22.70
C LEU A 432 -31.49 12.24 22.16
N ARG A 433 -32.66 12.63 22.68
CA ARG A 433 -33.95 12.13 22.19
C ARG A 433 -34.15 12.46 20.71
N SER A 434 -33.85 13.69 20.31
CA SER A 434 -33.92 14.12 18.91
C SER A 434 -32.95 13.34 18.03
N PHE A 435 -31.73 13.09 18.51
CA PHE A 435 -30.75 12.27 17.81
C PHE A 435 -31.26 10.83 17.60
N LEU A 436 -31.68 10.14 18.66
CA LEU A 436 -32.16 8.75 18.55
C LEU A 436 -33.39 8.63 17.64
N GLN A 437 -34.29 9.61 17.67
CA GLN A 437 -35.45 9.66 16.78
C GLN A 437 -35.05 9.78 15.30
N GLN A 438 -34.04 10.60 14.97
CA GLN A 438 -33.52 10.73 13.59
C GLN A 438 -32.91 9.42 13.08
N TRP A 439 -32.29 8.65 13.97
CA TRP A 439 -31.69 7.35 13.65
C TRP A 439 -32.68 6.18 13.75
N GLY A 440 -33.94 6.43 14.08
CA GLY A 440 -34.98 5.41 14.20
C GLY A 440 -34.82 4.45 15.38
N VAL A 441 -34.07 4.85 16.41
CA VAL A 441 -33.76 4.02 17.58
C VAL A 441 -34.75 4.30 18.72
N GLU A 442 -35.41 3.25 19.22
CA GLU A 442 -36.31 3.37 20.37
C GLU A 442 -35.51 3.50 21.67
N HIS A 443 -35.73 4.56 22.44
CA HIS A 443 -35.03 4.79 23.71
C HIS A 443 -35.86 4.33 24.90
N LYS A 444 -35.33 3.41 25.71
CA LYS A 444 -35.93 3.01 26.99
C LYS A 444 -35.01 3.30 28.15
N THR A 445 -35.51 3.98 29.16
CA THR A 445 -34.80 4.18 30.43
C THR A 445 -35.17 3.08 31.42
N GLY A 446 -34.20 2.56 32.16
CA GLY A 446 -34.46 1.57 33.22
C GLY A 446 -35.38 2.10 34.33
N ILE A 447 -35.93 1.18 35.14
CA ILE A 447 -36.66 1.55 36.38
C ILE A 447 -35.63 2.11 37.37
N PRO A 448 -35.84 3.31 37.96
CA PRO A 448 -34.96 3.83 38.99
C PRO A 448 -34.74 2.80 40.11
N HIS A 449 -33.48 2.57 40.51
CA HIS A 449 -33.08 1.70 41.62
C HIS A 449 -33.36 0.19 41.46
N SER A 450 -33.59 -0.31 40.24
CA SER A 450 -33.64 -1.77 39.99
C SER A 450 -32.28 -2.28 39.45
N PRO A 451 -31.46 -2.96 40.26
CA PRO A 451 -30.13 -3.44 39.86
C PRO A 451 -30.18 -4.54 38.78
N THR A 452 -31.34 -5.16 38.57
CA THR A 452 -31.48 -6.30 37.65
C THR A 452 -31.40 -5.88 36.18
N GLY A 453 -31.90 -4.69 35.81
CA GLY A 453 -31.99 -4.25 34.41
C GLY A 453 -30.64 -3.90 33.77
N GLN A 454 -29.64 -3.50 34.55
CA GLN A 454 -28.33 -3.02 34.08
C GLN A 454 -27.17 -4.00 34.38
N ALA A 455 -27.46 -5.18 34.90
CA ALA A 455 -26.45 -6.16 35.27
C ALA A 455 -25.53 -6.59 34.10
N MET A 456 -25.97 -6.45 32.84
CA MET A 456 -25.12 -6.75 31.67
C MET A 456 -24.05 -5.67 31.48
N VAL A 457 -24.44 -4.39 31.45
CA VAL A 457 -23.46 -3.29 31.29
C VAL A 457 -22.53 -3.16 32.49
N GLU A 458 -22.99 -3.47 33.71
CA GLU A 458 -22.13 -3.52 34.90
C GLU A 458 -21.06 -4.62 34.83
N ARG A 459 -21.42 -5.82 34.34
CA ARG A 459 -20.44 -6.88 34.06
C ARG A 459 -19.44 -6.43 33.00
N THR A 460 -19.94 -5.77 31.96
CA THR A 460 -19.12 -5.19 30.88
C THR A 460 -18.12 -4.17 31.42
N HIS A 461 -18.52 -3.31 32.37
CA HIS A 461 -17.62 -2.39 33.07
C HIS A 461 -16.50 -3.14 33.81
N GLY A 462 -16.84 -4.20 34.54
CA GLY A 462 -15.88 -5.06 35.23
C GLY A 462 -14.87 -5.69 34.26
N THR A 463 -15.32 -6.17 33.11
CA THR A 463 -14.48 -6.78 32.07
C THR A 463 -13.52 -5.76 31.45
N ILE A 464 -13.99 -4.57 31.05
CA ILE A 464 -13.12 -3.52 30.47
C ILE A 464 -12.04 -3.12 31.48
N LYS A 465 -12.44 -2.78 32.71
CA LYS A 465 -11.49 -2.34 33.74
C LYS A 465 -10.42 -3.39 33.99
N ARG A 466 -10.81 -4.67 34.02
CA ARG A 466 -9.90 -5.79 34.19
C ARG A 466 -8.87 -5.87 33.06
N VAL A 467 -9.32 -5.87 31.80
CA VAL A 467 -8.42 -5.93 30.63
C VAL A 467 -7.49 -4.71 30.62
N LEU A 468 -8.01 -3.51 30.92
CA LEU A 468 -7.19 -2.29 31.02
C LEU A 468 -6.13 -2.37 32.13
N HIS A 469 -6.43 -2.99 33.26
CA HIS A 469 -5.46 -3.25 34.34
C HIS A 469 -4.42 -4.30 33.95
N GLN A 470 -4.82 -5.40 33.32
CA GLN A 470 -3.89 -6.44 32.86
C GLN A 470 -2.89 -5.87 31.86
N GLN A 471 -3.39 -5.07 30.92
CA GLN A 471 -2.63 -4.40 29.88
C GLN A 471 -1.76 -3.23 30.39
N GLN A 472 -2.02 -2.71 31.60
CA GLN A 472 -1.34 -1.53 32.17
C GLN A 472 0.17 -1.75 32.33
N ARG A 473 0.61 -2.97 32.63
CA ARG A 473 2.04 -3.28 32.85
C ARG A 473 2.89 -3.18 31.58
N VAL A 474 2.29 -3.32 30.41
CA VAL A 474 2.97 -3.29 29.11
C VAL A 474 3.02 -1.87 28.51
N LEU A 475 2.13 -0.97 28.93
CA LEU A 475 1.84 0.29 28.22
C LEU A 475 1.78 1.54 29.11
N LYS A 476 2.83 1.85 29.87
CA LYS A 476 2.82 3.05 30.73
C LYS A 476 2.71 4.38 29.96
N THR A 477 2.98 4.40 28.64
CA THR A 477 3.17 5.62 27.83
C THR A 477 2.15 5.86 26.70
N GLU A 478 1.13 5.02 26.53
CA GLU A 478 0.16 5.17 25.42
C GLU A 478 -1.06 6.06 25.76
N LEU A 479 -1.63 6.68 24.74
CA LEU A 479 -2.86 7.47 24.81
C LEU A 479 -4.07 6.62 25.29
N PRO A 480 -5.01 7.17 26.07
CA PRO A 480 -6.21 6.47 26.54
C PRO A 480 -7.02 5.79 25.43
N SER A 481 -7.15 6.43 24.27
CA SER A 481 -7.87 5.89 23.11
C SER A 481 -7.23 4.62 22.55
N VAL A 482 -5.90 4.58 22.46
CA VAL A 482 -5.14 3.41 21.96
C VAL A 482 -5.26 2.25 22.94
N ARG A 483 -5.11 2.52 24.24
CA ARG A 483 -5.31 1.53 25.30
C ARG A 483 -6.71 0.92 25.28
N LEU A 484 -7.73 1.77 25.10
CA LEU A 484 -9.12 1.32 25.03
C LEU A 484 -9.41 0.52 23.77
N ALA A 485 -8.91 0.97 22.60
CA ALA A 485 -9.05 0.24 21.34
C ALA A 485 -8.43 -1.16 21.41
N ARG A 486 -7.25 -1.29 22.03
CA ARG A 486 -6.60 -2.58 22.24
C ARG A 486 -7.38 -3.48 23.20
N ALA A 487 -7.93 -2.92 24.27
CA ALA A 487 -8.79 -3.68 25.19
C ALA A 487 -10.06 -4.19 24.49
N LEU A 488 -10.72 -3.36 23.68
CA LEU A 488 -11.87 -3.75 22.88
C LEU A 488 -11.53 -4.82 21.85
N PHE A 489 -10.36 -4.72 21.21
CA PHE A 489 -9.89 -5.74 20.29
C PHE A 489 -9.72 -7.11 20.98
N THR A 490 -9.09 -7.13 22.17
CA THR A 490 -8.98 -8.35 22.96
C THR A 490 -10.35 -8.93 23.30
N ILE A 491 -11.29 -8.10 23.75
CA ILE A 491 -12.60 -8.58 24.22
C ILE A 491 -13.46 -9.09 23.06
N ASN A 492 -13.54 -8.34 21.95
CA ASN A 492 -14.46 -8.64 20.85
C ASN A 492 -13.93 -9.67 19.85
N PHE A 493 -12.62 -9.82 19.71
CA PHE A 493 -12.04 -10.66 18.64
C PHE A 493 -11.16 -11.78 19.15
N LEU A 494 -10.47 -11.60 20.27
CA LEU A 494 -9.50 -12.59 20.77
C LEU A 494 -10.06 -13.48 21.88
N ASN A 495 -10.89 -12.95 22.78
CA ASN A 495 -11.46 -13.74 23.87
C ASN A 495 -12.63 -14.62 23.39
N CYS A 496 -12.62 -15.89 23.78
CA CYS A 496 -13.65 -16.87 23.42
C CYS A 496 -14.15 -17.64 24.64
N SER A 497 -15.24 -18.40 24.50
CA SER A 497 -15.65 -19.39 25.50
C SER A 497 -15.27 -20.80 25.04
N TYR A 498 -15.26 -21.79 25.94
CA TYR A 498 -15.06 -23.19 25.53
C TYR A 498 -16.33 -23.80 24.90
N GLU A 499 -17.50 -23.23 25.18
CA GLU A 499 -18.80 -23.66 24.64
C GLU A 499 -19.06 -23.08 23.24
N GLY A 500 -18.44 -21.94 22.92
CA GLY A 500 -18.42 -21.32 21.60
C GLY A 500 -17.07 -20.65 21.34
N LEU A 501 -16.32 -21.19 20.37
CA LEU A 501 -14.99 -20.70 19.98
C LEU A 501 -15.06 -19.41 19.15
N ASN A 502 -16.23 -19.04 18.64
CA ASN A 502 -16.39 -17.77 17.96
C ASN A 502 -16.45 -16.65 19.02
N PRO A 503 -15.73 -15.53 18.80
CA PRO A 503 -15.81 -14.42 19.71
C PRO A 503 -17.19 -13.75 19.52
N PRO A 504 -17.59 -12.78 20.34
CA PRO A 504 -18.82 -12.03 20.09
C PRO A 504 -18.64 -11.21 18.79
N ILE A 505 -19.03 -11.80 17.67
CA ILE A 505 -18.95 -11.20 16.32
C ILE A 505 -19.97 -10.06 16.24
N VAL A 506 -19.56 -8.94 15.65
CA VAL A 506 -20.45 -7.85 15.20
C VAL A 506 -21.41 -8.35 14.13
#